data_AF-A0A820Y434-F1
#
_entry.id   AF-A0A820Y434-F1
#
_cell.length_a   1.000
_cell.length_b   1.000
_cell.length_c   1.000
_cell.angle_alpha   90.00
_cell.angle_beta   90.00
_cell.angle_gamma   90.00
#
_symmetry.space_group_name_H-M   'P 1'
#
loop_
_entity.id
_entity.type
_entity.pdbx_description
1 polymer ?
#
loop_
_entity_poly.entity_id
_entity_poly.type
_entity_poly.pdbx_seq_one_letter_code
_entity_poly.pdbx_strand_id
1 'polypeptide(L)'
;VKTNLHIVLVMDFTRPTFTIACQSNPGFFKECSVQWMEGWSERSMLKIPSMLFSKDRSDDHMKGNLTGKIDLDEELFKLFYSIHKTMEKKYLTPKRYLTLLETYQEVYLTKHHATSKRQQHLKSGVSKLSDARKVVDDLKRNAEVKQKELAIKQHEADEALKQITKSMSDAGTQKTEMEHLAVKVNEETVFIERQKREIDDELAETQPLVDQAKQAVGSLRSETLVEIRSLRAPPDVIKDILEGVLKLMGVLDTSWTSMKAFLGKRGVKEEIMNFDPRNVTVENRESVEQLLRKKADSFSQENAAKASQVAGPLAVWVVANVKYSKVLERIRPLEEKQNKLKKSLENSTRKMEELSHELKQVDDKVEKYRTTFEKTTNEAQRLKVDLEKAKETIEAAQNLVGKLEGEFYRWSAQVNDLNEQLKILPKLSLLSASFITYLASQSEDKRLNYMNKWKQILNVDEKFDIRKFLSTESEQLVWKSQGLPSDELSMENAMVILRSQLCPFLVDPSSRATDWLKTHLKDKKVEVINQQDNNFTTQLELAVRFGKTLIVQEVDGVEPVLYPILRKDLASQGPRHVVQIGDKIIDYNPDFRIYLTTRNPTPELLPD
;
A
#
# COMPACT_ATOMS: atom_id res chain seq x y z
N VAL A 1 -25.86 -87.23 13.99
CA VAL A 1 -24.95 -86.73 12.93
C VAL A 1 -25.71 -86.19 11.72
N LYS A 2 -26.53 -87.00 11.01
CA LYS A 2 -27.27 -86.56 9.81
C LYS A 2 -28.16 -85.32 9.99
N THR A 3 -28.70 -85.07 11.18
CA THR A 3 -29.52 -83.89 11.49
C THR A 3 -28.71 -82.61 11.70
N ASN A 4 -27.44 -82.71 12.11
CA ASN A 4 -26.65 -81.57 12.60
C ASN A 4 -25.41 -81.29 11.73
N LEU A 5 -25.03 -82.22 10.86
CA LEU A 5 -23.90 -82.06 9.93
C LEU A 5 -24.44 -81.71 8.55
N HIS A 6 -24.11 -80.52 8.09
CA HIS A 6 -24.36 -80.08 6.71
C HIS A 6 -23.02 -80.03 5.98
N ILE A 7 -22.97 -80.61 4.78
CA ILE A 7 -21.78 -80.63 3.93
C ILE A 7 -22.06 -79.75 2.73
N VAL A 8 -21.14 -78.82 2.43
CA VAL A 8 -21.20 -77.97 1.24
C VAL A 8 -19.98 -78.28 0.39
N LEU A 9 -20.21 -78.59 -0.88
CA LEU A 9 -19.16 -78.86 -1.87
C LEU A 9 -19.23 -77.76 -2.92
N VAL A 10 -18.12 -77.03 -3.08
CA VAL A 10 -17.96 -76.06 -4.17
C VAL A 10 -17.07 -76.71 -5.22
N MET A 11 -17.59 -76.90 -6.41
CA MET A 11 -16.90 -77.54 -7.52
C MET A 11 -17.03 -76.68 -8.76
N ASP A 12 -15.93 -76.52 -9.49
CA ASP A 12 -15.95 -75.88 -10.80
C ASP A 12 -16.25 -76.90 -11.91
N PHE A 13 -17.28 -76.59 -12.68
CA PHE A 13 -17.76 -77.41 -13.79
C PHE A 13 -16.85 -77.32 -15.02
N THR A 14 -15.96 -76.32 -15.10
CA THR A 14 -15.02 -76.20 -16.23
C THR A 14 -13.84 -77.17 -16.12
N ARG A 15 -13.63 -77.78 -14.94
CA ARG A 15 -12.59 -78.79 -14.74
C ARG A 15 -12.89 -80.05 -15.56
N PRO A 16 -11.92 -80.57 -16.33
CA PRO A 16 -12.12 -81.81 -17.11
C PRO A 16 -12.54 -83.01 -16.26
N THR A 17 -12.11 -83.05 -15.00
CA THR A 17 -12.41 -84.12 -14.05
C THR A 17 -13.78 -83.99 -13.37
N PHE A 18 -14.50 -82.87 -13.54
CA PHE A 18 -15.78 -82.62 -12.86
C PHE A 18 -16.81 -83.71 -13.16
N THR A 19 -17.02 -84.02 -14.44
CA THR A 19 -17.99 -85.04 -14.87
C THR A 19 -17.64 -86.41 -14.31
N ILE A 20 -16.35 -86.77 -14.32
CA ILE A 20 -15.86 -88.04 -13.79
C ILE A 20 -16.10 -88.10 -12.27
N ALA A 21 -15.72 -87.05 -11.53
CA ALA A 21 -15.93 -86.99 -10.08
C ALA A 21 -17.40 -87.12 -9.68
N CYS A 22 -18.30 -86.48 -10.44
CA CYS A 22 -19.75 -86.57 -10.25
C CYS A 22 -20.28 -87.98 -10.56
N GLN A 23 -19.82 -88.63 -11.64
CA GLN A 23 -20.23 -89.99 -12.01
C GLN A 23 -19.72 -91.04 -11.02
N SER A 24 -18.47 -90.90 -10.56
CA SER A 24 -17.86 -91.80 -9.57
C SER A 24 -18.52 -91.72 -8.20
N ASN A 25 -19.22 -90.62 -7.89
CA ASN A 25 -19.86 -90.41 -6.58
C ASN A 25 -21.38 -90.13 -6.71
N PRO A 26 -22.21 -91.18 -6.91
CA PRO A 26 -23.66 -91.02 -7.06
C PRO A 26 -24.36 -90.35 -5.86
N GLY A 27 -23.73 -90.37 -4.68
CA GLY A 27 -24.22 -89.71 -3.48
C GLY A 27 -24.41 -88.20 -3.64
N PHE A 28 -23.62 -87.54 -4.50
CA PHE A 28 -23.73 -86.10 -4.75
C PHE A 28 -25.11 -85.71 -5.32
N PHE A 29 -25.72 -86.56 -6.13
CA PHE A 29 -27.04 -86.27 -6.71
C PHE A 29 -28.21 -86.81 -5.87
N LYS A 30 -27.97 -87.82 -5.04
CA LYS A 30 -29.01 -88.47 -4.23
C LYS A 30 -29.24 -87.77 -2.89
N GLU A 31 -28.18 -87.32 -2.24
CA GLU A 31 -28.22 -86.83 -0.85
C GLU A 31 -28.01 -85.31 -0.74
N CYS A 32 -27.56 -84.64 -1.82
CA CYS A 32 -27.30 -83.20 -1.82
C CYS A 32 -28.26 -82.47 -2.77
N SER A 33 -28.61 -81.23 -2.40
CA SER A 33 -29.25 -80.29 -3.32
C SER A 33 -28.19 -79.63 -4.20
N VAL A 34 -28.34 -79.74 -5.52
CA VAL A 34 -27.42 -79.12 -6.48
C VAL A 34 -27.88 -77.70 -6.81
N GLN A 35 -26.97 -76.73 -6.68
CA GLN A 35 -27.18 -75.34 -7.11
C GLN A 35 -26.17 -74.99 -8.20
N TRP A 36 -26.66 -74.62 -9.38
CA TRP A 36 -25.82 -74.20 -10.51
C TRP A 36 -25.54 -72.70 -10.46
N MET A 37 -24.28 -72.33 -10.28
CA MET A 37 -23.81 -70.94 -10.19
C MET A 37 -22.79 -70.64 -11.30
N GLU A 38 -23.24 -70.67 -12.57
CA GLU A 38 -22.37 -70.49 -13.74
C GLU A 38 -21.85 -69.05 -13.90
N GLY A 39 -22.66 -68.05 -13.54
CA GLY A 39 -22.30 -66.64 -13.70
C GLY A 39 -23.39 -65.69 -13.23
N TRP A 40 -23.22 -64.41 -13.54
CA TRP A 40 -24.18 -63.37 -13.19
C TRP A 40 -25.08 -63.00 -14.37
N SER A 41 -26.33 -62.64 -14.05
CA SER A 41 -27.26 -62.11 -15.05
C SER A 41 -26.83 -60.73 -15.54
N GLU A 42 -27.17 -60.39 -16.78
CA GLU A 42 -26.91 -59.08 -17.38
C GLU A 42 -27.41 -57.93 -16.50
N ARG A 43 -28.63 -58.06 -15.95
CA ARG A 43 -29.22 -57.08 -15.04
C ARG A 43 -28.36 -56.85 -13.80
N SER A 44 -27.76 -57.92 -13.26
CA SER A 44 -26.89 -57.81 -12.08
C SER A 44 -25.56 -57.15 -12.46
N MET A 45 -24.94 -57.58 -13.56
CA MET A 45 -23.68 -57.01 -14.05
C MET A 45 -23.80 -55.51 -14.34
N LEU A 46 -24.91 -55.03 -14.91
CA LEU A 46 -25.14 -53.61 -15.15
C LEU A 46 -25.32 -52.79 -13.86
N LYS A 47 -25.79 -53.41 -12.77
CA LYS A 47 -26.08 -52.74 -11.49
C LYS A 47 -24.88 -52.74 -10.52
N ILE A 48 -23.96 -53.68 -10.66
CA ILE A 48 -22.79 -53.79 -9.77
C ILE A 48 -21.88 -52.55 -9.84
N PRO A 49 -21.52 -52.03 -11.03
CA PRO A 49 -20.73 -50.79 -11.14
C PRO A 49 -21.36 -49.62 -10.38
N SER A 50 -22.67 -49.39 -10.52
CA SER A 50 -23.33 -48.31 -9.79
C SER A 50 -23.27 -48.52 -8.27
N MET A 51 -23.49 -49.76 -7.79
CA MET A 51 -23.35 -50.05 -6.36
C MET A 51 -21.93 -49.85 -5.82
N LEU A 52 -20.90 -50.15 -6.62
CA LEU A 52 -19.50 -50.04 -6.22
C LEU A 52 -19.00 -48.60 -6.23
N PHE A 53 -19.41 -47.80 -7.23
CA PHE A 53 -18.93 -46.43 -7.41
C PHE A 53 -19.78 -45.38 -6.68
N SER A 54 -21.05 -45.67 -6.36
CA SER A 54 -21.93 -44.76 -5.62
C SER A 54 -21.72 -44.75 -4.09
N LYS A 55 -21.05 -45.75 -3.51
CA LYS A 55 -20.78 -45.79 -2.07
C LYS A 55 -19.55 -44.94 -1.73
N ASP A 56 -19.72 -43.93 -0.87
CA ASP A 56 -18.59 -43.29 -0.19
C ASP A 56 -17.92 -44.34 0.70
N ARG A 57 -16.72 -44.78 0.30
CA ARG A 57 -15.89 -45.71 1.08
C ARG A 57 -14.94 -44.97 2.02
N SER A 58 -15.46 -43.98 2.77
CA SER A 58 -14.64 -43.23 3.73
C SER A 58 -14.13 -44.09 4.90
N ASP A 59 -14.74 -45.25 5.16
CA ASP A 59 -14.42 -46.12 6.30
C ASP A 59 -13.47 -47.30 5.97
N ASP A 60 -13.03 -47.45 4.72
CA ASP A 60 -12.23 -48.62 4.27
C ASP A 60 -10.71 -48.31 4.41
N HIS A 61 -10.18 -48.38 5.63
CA HIS A 61 -8.78 -48.05 5.99
C HIS A 61 -7.69 -48.82 5.21
N MET A 62 -8.05 -49.82 4.39
CA MET A 62 -7.14 -50.65 3.59
C MET A 62 -6.84 -50.11 2.18
N LYS A 63 -7.65 -49.18 1.64
CA LYS A 63 -7.39 -48.60 0.32
C LYS A 63 -6.80 -47.20 0.49
N GLY A 64 -5.46 -47.13 0.56
CA GLY A 64 -4.73 -45.87 0.74
C GLY A 64 -5.20 -44.75 -0.20
N ASN A 65 -5.44 -43.57 0.38
CA ASN A 65 -5.58 -42.21 -0.19
C ASN A 65 -6.43 -41.98 -1.46
N LEU A 66 -7.06 -42.99 -2.06
CA LEU A 66 -7.79 -42.91 -3.33
C LEU A 66 -9.21 -43.49 -3.20
N THR A 67 -9.89 -43.28 -2.06
CA THR A 67 -11.31 -43.59 -1.89
C THR A 67 -12.14 -42.32 -2.07
N GLY A 68 -12.48 -42.01 -3.33
CA GLY A 68 -13.41 -40.93 -3.66
C GLY A 68 -14.65 -41.46 -4.35
N LYS A 69 -15.81 -40.84 -4.08
CA LYS A 69 -17.03 -41.06 -4.87
C LYS A 69 -16.73 -40.77 -6.35
N ILE A 70 -17.00 -41.74 -7.22
CA ILE A 70 -16.85 -41.57 -8.66
C ILE A 70 -18.25 -41.38 -9.24
N ASP A 71 -18.53 -40.16 -9.71
CA ASP A 71 -19.77 -39.86 -10.42
C ASP A 71 -19.60 -40.27 -11.89
N LEU A 72 -20.21 -41.39 -12.27
CA LEU A 72 -20.11 -41.97 -13.61
C LEU A 72 -21.49 -42.03 -14.25
N ASP A 73 -21.54 -41.69 -15.54
CA ASP A 73 -22.76 -41.79 -16.34
C ASP A 73 -23.23 -43.24 -16.46
N GLU A 74 -24.56 -43.46 -16.46
CA GLU A 74 -25.15 -44.79 -16.66
C GLU A 74 -24.73 -45.45 -17.98
N GLU A 75 -24.37 -44.65 -18.99
CA GLU A 75 -23.82 -45.14 -20.26
C GLU A 75 -22.50 -45.89 -20.04
N LEU A 76 -21.64 -45.42 -19.13
CA LEU A 76 -20.37 -46.07 -18.84
C LEU A 76 -20.57 -47.45 -18.19
N PHE A 77 -21.59 -47.61 -17.35
CA PHE A 77 -21.93 -48.91 -16.75
C PHE A 77 -22.28 -49.96 -17.80
N LYS A 78 -22.97 -49.56 -18.87
CA LYS A 78 -23.25 -50.44 -20.03
C LYS A 78 -21.95 -50.81 -20.76
N LEU A 79 -21.00 -49.89 -20.88
CA LEU A 79 -19.72 -50.14 -21.55
C LEU A 79 -18.85 -51.18 -20.82
N PHE A 80 -18.86 -51.23 -19.49
CA PHE A 80 -18.17 -52.30 -18.73
C PHE A 80 -18.69 -53.69 -19.11
N TYR A 81 -20.02 -53.85 -19.16
CA TYR A 81 -20.64 -55.11 -19.55
C TYR A 81 -20.37 -55.45 -21.03
N SER A 82 -20.49 -54.47 -21.93
CA SER A 82 -20.20 -54.65 -23.36
C SER A 82 -18.79 -55.18 -23.60
N ILE A 83 -17.78 -54.62 -22.92
CA ILE A 83 -16.39 -55.10 -22.98
C ILE A 83 -16.30 -56.53 -22.44
N HIS A 84 -16.84 -56.79 -21.25
CA HIS A 84 -16.78 -58.11 -20.63
C HIS A 84 -17.34 -59.19 -21.56
N LYS A 85 -18.52 -58.95 -22.15
CA LYS A 85 -19.21 -59.86 -23.08
C LYS A 85 -18.42 -60.15 -24.37
N THR A 86 -17.47 -59.30 -24.77
CA THR A 86 -16.64 -59.57 -25.95
C THR A 86 -15.62 -60.69 -25.75
N MET A 87 -15.32 -61.07 -24.51
CA MET A 87 -14.31 -62.08 -24.19
C MET A 87 -14.81 -63.51 -24.44
N GLU A 88 -13.87 -64.43 -24.67
CA GLU A 88 -14.17 -65.88 -24.76
C GLU A 88 -14.79 -66.39 -23.44
N LYS A 89 -15.68 -67.39 -23.50
CA LYS A 89 -16.45 -67.90 -22.35
C LYS A 89 -15.60 -68.21 -21.10
N LYS A 90 -14.40 -68.77 -21.29
CA LYS A 90 -13.46 -69.08 -20.19
C LYS A 90 -13.04 -67.88 -19.34
N TYR A 91 -13.15 -66.66 -19.87
CA TYR A 91 -12.78 -65.43 -19.16
C TYR A 91 -13.98 -64.66 -18.60
N LEU A 92 -15.20 -65.15 -18.82
CA LEU A 92 -16.45 -64.53 -18.36
C LEU A 92 -16.76 -64.86 -16.88
N THR A 93 -15.75 -64.80 -16.01
CA THR A 93 -15.94 -65.10 -14.59
C THR A 93 -16.35 -63.84 -13.81
N PRO A 94 -17.27 -63.95 -12.83
CA PRO A 94 -17.63 -62.83 -11.97
C PRO A 94 -16.44 -62.18 -11.27
N LYS A 95 -15.45 -62.98 -10.84
CA LYS A 95 -14.23 -62.48 -10.21
C LYS A 95 -13.43 -61.57 -11.16
N ARG A 96 -13.26 -61.95 -12.43
CA ARG A 96 -12.58 -61.11 -13.43
C ARG A 96 -13.36 -59.83 -13.71
N TYR A 97 -14.69 -59.89 -13.74
CA TYR A 97 -15.52 -58.69 -13.85
C TYR A 97 -15.32 -57.75 -12.66
N LEU A 98 -15.28 -58.25 -11.43
CA LEU A 98 -14.94 -57.44 -10.25
C LEU A 98 -13.52 -56.86 -10.33
N THR A 99 -12.53 -57.66 -10.74
CA THR A 99 -11.16 -57.19 -10.95
C THR A 99 -11.09 -56.05 -11.97
N LEU A 100 -11.88 -56.11 -13.05
CA LEU A 100 -11.98 -55.02 -14.02
C LEU A 100 -12.44 -53.73 -13.33
N LEU A 101 -13.48 -53.80 -12.52
CA LEU A 101 -14.04 -52.63 -11.82
C LEU A 101 -13.06 -52.05 -10.79
N GLU A 102 -12.34 -52.90 -10.06
CA GLU A 102 -11.32 -52.48 -9.09
C GLU A 102 -10.10 -51.86 -9.79
N THR A 103 -9.62 -52.47 -10.87
CA THR A 103 -8.49 -51.96 -11.68
C THR A 103 -8.87 -50.65 -12.34
N TYR A 104 -10.10 -50.54 -12.84
CA TYR A 104 -10.64 -49.29 -13.36
C TYR A 104 -10.63 -48.18 -12.31
N GLN A 105 -11.12 -48.48 -11.10
CA GLN A 105 -11.18 -47.51 -10.01
C GLN A 105 -9.79 -46.92 -9.72
N GLU A 106 -8.79 -47.78 -9.58
CA GLU A 106 -7.41 -47.35 -9.31
C GLU A 106 -6.82 -46.54 -10.46
N VAL A 107 -6.94 -47.02 -11.69
CA VAL A 107 -6.40 -46.34 -12.89
C VAL A 107 -7.07 -44.98 -13.06
N TYR A 108 -8.40 -44.92 -12.98
CA TYR A 108 -9.17 -43.70 -13.13
C TYR A 108 -8.79 -42.69 -12.04
N LEU A 109 -8.79 -43.08 -10.77
CA LEU A 109 -8.52 -42.14 -9.67
C LEU A 109 -7.08 -41.63 -9.72
N THR A 110 -6.11 -42.50 -10.02
CA THR A 110 -4.71 -42.11 -10.18
C THR A 110 -4.55 -41.08 -11.30
N LYS A 111 -5.15 -41.34 -12.46
CA LYS A 111 -5.05 -40.45 -13.63
C LYS A 111 -5.85 -39.16 -13.43
N HIS A 112 -7.06 -39.25 -12.86
CA HIS A 112 -7.91 -38.10 -12.58
C HIS A 112 -7.22 -37.15 -11.59
N HIS A 113 -6.67 -37.68 -10.50
CA HIS A 113 -5.92 -36.88 -9.53
C HIS A 113 -4.68 -36.23 -10.16
N ALA A 114 -3.90 -36.97 -10.95
CA ALA A 114 -2.71 -36.42 -11.62
C ALA A 114 -3.07 -35.30 -12.61
N THR A 115 -4.07 -35.52 -13.46
CA THR A 115 -4.54 -34.54 -14.46
C THR A 115 -5.19 -33.33 -13.79
N SER A 116 -6.02 -33.54 -12.77
CA SER A 116 -6.68 -32.47 -12.00
C SER A 116 -5.65 -31.61 -11.25
N LYS A 117 -4.65 -32.21 -10.61
CA LYS A 117 -3.55 -31.46 -9.97
C LYS A 117 -2.80 -30.58 -10.96
N ARG A 118 -2.47 -31.11 -12.15
CA ARG A 118 -1.80 -30.35 -13.21
C ARG A 118 -2.69 -29.20 -13.71
N GLN A 119 -3.98 -29.47 -13.91
CA GLN A 119 -4.95 -28.46 -14.31
C GLN A 119 -5.07 -27.34 -13.28
N GLN A 120 -5.20 -27.68 -11.99
CA GLN A 120 -5.31 -26.71 -10.90
C GLN A 120 -4.07 -25.81 -10.84
N HIS A 121 -2.87 -26.40 -10.94
CA HIS A 121 -1.61 -25.65 -10.97
C HIS A 121 -1.57 -24.65 -12.12
N LEU A 122 -1.91 -25.08 -13.34
CA LEU A 122 -1.93 -24.20 -14.51
C LEU A 122 -3.02 -23.12 -14.40
N LYS A 123 -4.22 -23.48 -13.92
CA LYS A 123 -5.32 -22.54 -13.70
C LYS A 123 -4.95 -21.46 -12.68
N SER A 124 -4.26 -21.84 -11.59
CA SER A 124 -3.70 -20.88 -10.64
C SER A 124 -2.65 -19.98 -11.28
N GLY A 125 -1.76 -20.51 -12.11
CA GLY A 125 -0.79 -19.72 -12.88
C GLY A 125 -1.45 -18.70 -13.82
N VAL A 126 -2.43 -19.14 -14.61
CA VAL A 126 -3.21 -18.27 -15.51
C VAL A 126 -3.97 -17.19 -14.73
N SER A 127 -4.57 -17.54 -13.59
CA SER A 127 -5.23 -16.56 -12.70
C SER A 127 -4.24 -15.50 -12.21
N LYS A 128 -3.05 -15.91 -11.74
CA LYS A 128 -2.02 -14.98 -11.26
C LYS A 128 -1.51 -14.06 -12.36
N LEU A 129 -1.38 -14.54 -13.59
CA LEU A 129 -1.04 -13.70 -14.75
C LEU A 129 -2.15 -12.69 -15.07
N SER A 130 -3.42 -13.10 -14.99
CA SER A 130 -4.56 -12.20 -15.16
C SER A 130 -4.58 -11.12 -14.08
N ASP A 131 -4.34 -11.49 -12.82
CA ASP A 131 -4.28 -10.55 -11.69
C ASP A 131 -3.10 -9.58 -11.85
N ALA A 132 -1.93 -10.06 -12.26
CA ALA A 132 -0.76 -9.22 -12.52
C ALA A 132 -1.05 -8.17 -13.60
N ARG A 133 -1.76 -8.57 -14.67
CA ARG A 133 -2.19 -7.63 -15.73
C ARG A 133 -3.11 -6.55 -15.18
N LYS A 134 -4.10 -6.91 -14.36
CA LYS A 134 -5.00 -5.93 -13.72
C LYS A 134 -4.24 -4.96 -12.81
N VAL A 135 -3.30 -5.46 -12.00
CA VAL A 135 -2.47 -4.60 -11.12
C VAL A 135 -1.65 -3.60 -11.94
N VAL A 136 -1.09 -4.02 -13.08
CA VAL A 136 -0.36 -3.11 -13.98
C VAL A 136 -1.28 -2.06 -14.59
N ASP A 137 -2.48 -2.45 -15.02
CA ASP A 137 -3.47 -1.52 -15.57
C ASP A 137 -3.96 -0.51 -14.51
N ASP A 138 -4.18 -0.93 -13.27
CA ASP A 138 -4.55 -0.06 -12.14
C ASP A 138 -3.40 0.91 -11.77
N LEU A 139 -2.15 0.42 -11.74
CA LEU A 139 -0.98 1.26 -11.50
C LEU A 139 -0.83 2.35 -12.57
N LYS A 140 -1.05 2.02 -13.85
CA LYS A 140 -1.06 3.00 -14.95
C LYS A 140 -2.12 4.06 -14.75
N ARG A 141 -3.35 3.66 -14.44
CA ARG A 141 -4.45 4.60 -14.19
C ARG A 141 -4.12 5.54 -13.03
N ASN A 142 -3.57 5.02 -11.94
CA ASN A 142 -3.16 5.82 -10.79
C ASN A 142 -1.99 6.77 -11.13
N ALA A 143 -1.02 6.33 -11.94
CA ALA A 143 0.07 7.17 -12.40
C ALA A 143 -0.43 8.31 -13.31
N GLU A 144 -1.41 8.07 -14.18
CA GLU A 144 -2.05 9.11 -15.00
C GLU A 144 -2.78 10.16 -14.15
N VAL A 145 -3.48 9.75 -13.08
CA VAL A 145 -4.12 10.68 -12.14
C VAL A 145 -3.07 11.54 -11.43
N LYS A 146 -2.03 10.92 -10.87
CA LYS A 146 -0.92 11.65 -10.23
C LYS A 146 -0.18 12.57 -11.20
N GLN A 147 -0.05 12.20 -12.47
CA GLN A 147 0.56 13.04 -13.50
C GLN A 147 -0.23 14.33 -13.73
N LYS A 148 -1.57 14.24 -13.73
CA LYS A 148 -2.45 15.40 -13.84
C LYS A 148 -2.40 16.28 -12.59
N GLU A 149 -2.43 15.68 -11.40
CA GLU A 149 -2.30 16.42 -10.13
C GLU A 149 -0.98 17.16 -10.03
N LEU A 150 0.13 16.53 -10.45
CA LEU A 150 1.45 17.17 -10.49
C LEU A 150 1.45 18.39 -11.42
N ALA A 151 0.83 18.30 -12.60
CA ALA A 151 0.75 19.41 -13.54
C ALA A 151 -0.04 20.59 -12.96
N ILE A 152 -1.14 20.32 -12.25
CA ILE A 152 -1.93 21.35 -11.54
C ILE A 152 -1.07 22.02 -10.46
N LYS A 153 -0.40 21.22 -9.61
CA LYS A 153 0.43 21.73 -8.52
C LYS A 153 1.64 22.53 -9.01
N GLN A 154 2.26 22.11 -10.12
CA GLN A 154 3.32 22.88 -10.77
C GLN A 154 2.81 24.22 -11.29
N HIS A 155 1.65 24.23 -11.94
CA HIS A 155 1.03 25.48 -12.39
C HIS A 155 0.68 26.42 -11.23
N GLU A 156 0.12 25.90 -10.12
CA GLU A 156 -0.16 26.69 -8.92
C GLU A 156 1.13 27.28 -8.30
N ALA A 157 2.22 26.52 -8.27
CA ALA A 157 3.51 27.01 -7.79
C ALA A 157 4.08 28.12 -8.71
N ASP A 158 4.00 27.93 -10.03
CA ASP A 158 4.46 28.93 -11.01
C ASP A 158 3.65 30.23 -10.93
N GLU A 159 2.33 30.15 -10.71
CA GLU A 159 1.50 31.33 -10.47
C GLU A 159 1.85 32.04 -9.15
N ALA A 160 2.03 31.30 -8.06
CA ALA A 160 2.44 31.88 -6.79
C ALA A 160 3.80 32.61 -6.91
N LEU A 161 4.76 32.03 -7.64
CA LEU A 161 6.05 32.65 -7.89
C LEU A 161 5.94 33.94 -8.72
N LYS A 162 5.06 33.99 -9.72
CA LYS A 162 4.78 35.22 -10.47
C LYS A 162 4.20 36.31 -9.56
N GLN A 163 3.28 35.96 -8.67
CA GLN A 163 2.71 36.93 -7.72
C GLN A 163 3.75 37.45 -6.73
N ILE A 164 4.60 36.58 -6.17
CA ILE A 164 5.73 36.98 -5.32
C ILE A 164 6.66 37.94 -6.06
N THR A 165 7.05 37.61 -7.29
CA THR A 165 7.97 38.43 -8.10
C THR A 165 7.39 39.83 -8.35
N LYS A 166 6.09 39.91 -8.67
CA LYS A 166 5.40 41.19 -8.85
C LYS A 166 5.36 41.99 -7.55
N SER A 167 4.90 41.40 -6.46
CA SER A 167 4.82 42.07 -5.16
C SER A 167 6.18 42.50 -4.60
N MET A 168 7.25 41.72 -4.83
CA MET A 168 8.61 42.09 -4.43
C MET A 168 9.17 43.27 -5.25
N SER A 169 8.86 43.33 -6.54
CA SER A 169 9.22 44.47 -7.39
C SER A 169 8.53 45.75 -6.93
N ASP A 170 7.22 45.66 -6.64
CA ASP A 170 6.41 46.79 -6.16
C ASP A 170 6.84 47.24 -4.74
N ALA A 171 7.19 46.30 -3.85
CA ALA A 171 7.75 46.63 -2.54
C ALA A 171 9.13 47.30 -2.63
N GLY A 172 9.96 46.87 -3.59
CA GLY A 172 11.30 47.43 -3.81
C GLY A 172 11.27 48.90 -4.18
N THR A 173 10.35 49.31 -5.08
CA THR A 173 10.18 50.72 -5.45
C THR A 173 9.68 51.56 -4.28
N GLN A 174 8.63 51.09 -3.58
CA GLN A 174 8.10 51.78 -2.40
C GLN A 174 9.15 51.91 -1.27
N LYS A 175 10.02 50.91 -1.10
CA LYS A 175 11.09 50.96 -0.10
C LYS A 175 12.14 52.01 -0.42
N THR A 176 12.55 52.12 -1.69
CA THR A 176 13.49 53.17 -2.11
C THR A 176 12.91 54.57 -1.97
N GLU A 177 11.61 54.76 -2.25
CA GLU A 177 10.92 56.03 -2.03
C GLU A 177 10.85 56.39 -0.55
N MET A 178 10.59 55.41 0.31
CA MET A 178 10.58 55.59 1.76
C MET A 178 11.97 55.95 2.31
N GLU A 179 13.04 55.29 1.86
CA GLU A 179 14.42 55.60 2.26
C GLU A 179 14.81 57.04 1.87
N HIS A 180 14.46 57.48 0.66
CA HIS A 180 14.70 58.85 0.22
C HIS A 180 13.89 59.88 1.03
N LEU A 181 12.64 59.55 1.38
CA LEU A 181 11.81 60.41 2.22
C LEU A 181 12.32 60.48 3.67
N ALA A 182 12.83 59.37 4.21
CA ALA A 182 13.41 59.29 5.56
C ALA A 182 14.67 60.17 5.69
N VAL A 183 15.55 60.15 4.69
CA VAL A 183 16.73 61.04 4.65
C VAL A 183 16.29 62.51 4.67
N LYS A 184 15.31 62.87 3.83
CA LYS A 184 14.79 64.24 3.75
C LYS A 184 14.11 64.70 5.05
N VAL A 185 13.31 63.84 5.68
CA VAL A 185 12.69 64.11 6.99
C VAL A 185 13.75 64.33 8.07
N ASN A 186 14.80 63.52 8.10
CA ASN A 186 15.89 63.67 9.07
C ASN A 186 16.66 64.99 8.90
N GLU A 187 16.98 65.36 7.65
CA GLU A 187 17.62 66.65 7.35
C GLU A 187 16.73 67.85 7.75
N GLU A 188 15.43 67.79 7.42
CA GLU A 188 14.46 68.82 7.80
C GLU A 188 14.31 68.93 9.34
N THR A 189 14.37 67.81 10.06
CA THR A 189 14.27 67.77 11.54
C THR A 189 15.48 68.43 12.20
N VAL A 190 16.69 68.05 11.78
CA VAL A 190 17.95 68.64 12.30
C VAL A 190 18.01 70.14 12.03
N PHE A 191 17.52 70.58 10.87
CA PHE A 191 17.49 72.00 10.51
C PHE A 191 16.49 72.82 11.34
N ILE A 192 15.30 72.29 11.61
CA ILE A 192 14.31 72.92 12.49
C ILE A 192 14.84 73.04 13.91
N GLU A 193 15.53 72.02 14.41
CA GLU A 193 16.07 71.98 15.77
C GLU A 193 17.20 73.00 15.96
N ARG A 194 18.03 73.21 14.93
CA ARG A 194 19.06 74.26 14.90
C ARG A 194 18.45 75.66 14.93
N GLN A 195 17.46 75.94 14.08
CA GLN A 195 16.76 77.25 14.07
C GLN A 195 16.02 77.51 15.38
N LYS A 196 15.52 76.47 16.05
CA LYS A 196 14.88 76.61 17.36
C LYS A 196 15.86 77.11 18.41
N ARG A 197 17.08 76.56 18.45
CA ARG A 197 18.12 77.00 19.39
C ARG A 197 18.51 78.46 19.16
N GLU A 198 18.66 78.88 17.89
CA GLU A 198 18.98 80.28 17.55
C GLU A 198 17.90 81.27 18.01
N ILE A 199 16.61 80.90 17.93
CA ILE A 199 15.50 81.72 18.43
C ILE A 199 15.47 81.77 19.97
N ASP A 200 15.69 80.62 20.62
CA ASP A 200 15.68 80.50 22.09
C ASP A 200 16.84 81.29 22.74
N ASP A 201 18.03 81.30 22.12
CA ASP A 201 19.21 82.04 22.58
C ASP A 201 19.00 83.57 22.50
N GLU A 202 18.35 84.08 21.44
CA GLU A 202 18.09 85.52 21.30
C GLU A 202 17.01 86.04 22.27
N LEU A 203 16.02 85.19 22.63
CA LEU A 203 15.01 85.53 23.64
C LEU A 203 15.55 85.50 25.06
N ALA A 204 16.52 84.61 25.36
CA ALA A 204 17.09 84.43 26.69
C ALA A 204 17.76 85.69 27.26
N GLU A 205 18.32 86.55 26.41
CA GLU A 205 19.02 87.77 26.85
C GLU A 205 18.06 88.90 27.27
N THR A 206 16.86 88.99 26.67
CA THR A 206 15.96 90.15 26.87
C THR A 206 14.67 89.84 27.62
N GLN A 207 14.20 88.58 27.62
CA GLN A 207 13.06 88.13 28.41
C GLN A 207 13.20 88.42 29.92
N PRO A 208 14.34 88.11 30.59
CA PRO A 208 14.47 88.34 32.04
C PRO A 208 14.45 89.82 32.41
N LEU A 209 14.89 90.72 31.53
CA LEU A 209 14.88 92.17 31.76
C LEU A 209 13.44 92.73 31.77
N VAL A 210 12.56 92.20 30.92
CA VAL A 210 11.14 92.59 30.90
C VAL A 210 10.41 92.01 32.10
N ASP A 211 10.69 90.75 32.47
CA ASP A 211 10.05 90.12 33.62
C ASP A 211 10.44 90.80 34.94
N GLN A 212 11.71 91.19 35.10
CA GLN A 212 12.17 92.01 36.24
C GLN A 212 11.51 93.39 36.27
N ALA A 213 11.37 94.04 35.12
CA ALA A 213 10.68 95.33 35.02
C ALA A 213 9.19 95.23 35.35
N LYS A 214 8.49 94.17 34.90
CA LYS A 214 7.09 93.90 35.24
C LYS A 214 6.91 93.67 36.75
N GLN A 215 7.79 92.89 37.37
CA GLN A 215 7.78 92.67 38.82
C GLN A 215 8.03 93.97 39.59
N ALA A 216 8.98 94.80 39.15
CA ALA A 216 9.29 96.08 39.78
C ALA A 216 8.07 97.04 39.77
N VAL A 217 7.34 97.13 38.65
CA VAL A 217 6.11 97.93 38.55
C VAL A 217 4.97 97.32 39.38
N GLY A 218 4.88 95.99 39.47
CA GLY A 218 3.90 95.29 40.30
C GLY A 218 4.06 95.52 41.81
N SER A 219 5.28 95.79 42.27
CA SER A 219 5.59 96.06 43.68
C SER A 219 5.17 97.46 44.19
N LEU A 220 4.80 98.38 43.29
CA LEU A 220 4.40 99.76 43.64
C LEU A 220 3.04 99.81 44.35
N ARG A 221 2.91 100.59 45.44
CA ARG A 221 1.61 100.82 46.10
C ARG A 221 0.77 101.83 45.30
N SER A 222 -0.53 101.59 45.14
CA SER A 222 -1.44 102.50 44.40
C SER A 222 -1.52 103.90 44.99
N GLU A 223 -1.24 104.03 46.29
CA GLU A 223 -1.19 105.31 47.03
C GLU A 223 -0.09 106.24 46.50
N THR A 224 1.10 105.70 46.18
CA THR A 224 2.24 106.49 45.67
C THR A 224 2.03 107.06 44.25
N LEU A 225 1.14 106.47 43.44
CA LEU A 225 0.74 107.05 42.14
C LEU A 225 -0.20 108.25 42.30
N VAL A 226 -0.98 108.29 43.39
CA VAL A 226 -1.88 109.41 43.72
C VAL A 226 -1.08 110.63 44.20
N GLU A 227 0.07 110.43 44.84
CA GLU A 227 0.97 111.51 45.27
C GLU A 227 1.46 112.34 44.08
N ILE A 228 1.94 111.71 43.00
CA ILE A 228 2.39 112.40 41.78
C ILE A 228 1.25 113.19 41.14
N ARG A 229 0.01 112.66 41.18
CA ARG A 229 -1.18 113.33 40.64
C ARG A 229 -1.54 114.59 41.44
N SER A 230 -1.27 114.61 42.74
CA SER A 230 -1.61 115.73 43.63
C SER A 230 -0.69 116.95 43.49
N LEU A 231 0.44 116.82 42.77
CA LEU A 231 1.37 117.91 42.53
C LEU A 231 0.76 119.03 41.67
N ARG A 232 1.05 120.29 42.05
CA ARG A 232 0.63 121.48 41.30
C ARG A 232 1.34 121.55 39.94
N ALA A 233 2.62 121.21 39.90
CA ALA A 233 3.45 121.03 38.70
C ALA A 233 4.43 119.85 38.89
N PRO A 234 4.70 119.03 37.86
CA PRO A 234 5.62 117.90 37.98
C PRO A 234 7.08 118.37 37.88
N PRO A 235 8.00 117.80 38.68
CA PRO A 235 9.44 117.85 38.40
C PRO A 235 9.73 117.29 37.01
N ASP A 236 10.73 117.85 36.31
CA ASP A 236 11.05 117.48 34.93
C ASP A 236 11.33 115.98 34.75
N VAL A 237 12.03 115.35 35.71
CA VAL A 237 12.32 113.91 35.72
C VAL A 237 11.04 113.05 35.68
N ILE A 238 10.02 113.42 36.46
CA ILE A 238 8.76 112.67 36.51
C ILE A 238 7.96 112.88 35.22
N LYS A 239 7.97 114.09 34.68
CA LYS A 239 7.31 114.41 33.41
C LYS A 239 7.90 113.60 32.26
N ASP A 240 9.22 113.48 32.21
CA ASP A 240 9.92 112.74 31.15
C ASP A 240 9.60 111.24 31.19
N ILE A 241 9.64 110.63 32.37
CA ILE A 241 9.35 109.20 32.53
C ILE A 241 7.89 108.89 32.17
N LEU A 242 6.95 109.73 32.61
CA LEU A 242 5.54 109.60 32.24
C LEU A 242 5.31 109.82 30.74
N GLU A 243 6.07 110.72 30.10
CA GLU A 243 6.05 110.91 28.65
C GLU A 243 6.49 109.62 27.92
N GLY A 244 7.53 108.94 28.41
CA GLY A 244 7.99 107.65 27.89
C GLY A 244 6.96 106.52 28.08
N VAL A 245 6.31 106.45 29.24
CA VAL A 245 5.27 105.47 29.55
C VAL A 245 4.04 105.65 28.64
N LEU A 246 3.57 106.89 28.49
CA LEU A 246 2.41 107.22 27.65
C LEU A 246 2.64 106.89 26.16
N LYS A 247 3.81 107.26 25.63
CA LYS A 247 4.15 106.99 24.23
C LYS A 247 4.27 105.49 23.95
N LEU A 248 4.81 104.69 24.87
CA LEU A 248 4.84 103.23 24.73
C LEU A 248 3.44 102.60 24.71
N MET A 249 2.50 103.17 25.47
CA MET A 249 1.09 102.74 25.47
C MET A 249 0.24 103.41 24.38
N GLY A 250 0.85 104.16 23.45
CA GLY A 250 0.17 104.73 22.29
C GLY A 250 -0.63 106.01 22.55
N VAL A 251 -0.43 106.68 23.69
CA VAL A 251 -1.04 107.98 23.99
C VAL A 251 -0.09 109.11 23.55
N LEU A 252 -0.46 109.82 22.48
CA LEU A 252 0.39 110.86 21.86
C LEU A 252 0.33 112.23 22.55
N ASP A 253 -0.72 112.51 23.33
CA ASP A 253 -0.84 113.76 24.09
C ASP A 253 0.03 113.72 25.35
N THR A 254 1.11 114.50 25.34
CA THR A 254 2.12 114.59 26.40
C THR A 254 1.92 115.79 27.34
N SER A 255 0.76 116.44 27.25
CA SER A 255 0.40 117.52 28.17
C SER A 255 0.27 117.01 29.62
N TRP A 256 0.58 117.86 30.62
CA TRP A 256 0.44 117.48 32.02
C TRP A 256 -1.01 117.12 32.41
N THR A 257 -1.98 117.73 31.72
CA THR A 257 -3.40 117.38 31.78
C THR A 257 -3.67 115.94 31.34
N SER A 258 -3.06 115.51 30.22
CA SER A 258 -3.15 114.12 29.72
C SER A 258 -2.45 113.13 30.65
N MET A 259 -1.25 113.47 31.17
CA MET A 259 -0.55 112.65 32.17
C MET A 259 -1.37 112.46 33.45
N LYS A 260 -2.03 113.52 33.94
CA LYS A 260 -2.95 113.44 35.09
C LYS A 260 -4.19 112.59 34.81
N ALA A 261 -4.76 112.73 33.62
CA ALA A 261 -5.90 111.93 33.19
C ALA A 261 -5.53 110.44 33.10
N PHE A 262 -4.35 110.14 32.54
CA PHE A 262 -3.82 108.79 32.47
C PHE A 262 -3.61 108.18 33.85
N LEU A 263 -2.88 108.87 34.76
CA LEU A 263 -2.69 108.42 36.15
C LEU A 263 -4.00 108.36 36.96
N GLY A 264 -5.07 109.02 36.51
CA GLY A 264 -6.38 109.04 37.16
C GLY A 264 -7.34 107.92 36.73
N LYS A 265 -7.03 107.16 35.68
CA LYS A 265 -7.85 106.01 35.25
C LYS A 265 -7.81 104.90 36.31
N ARG A 266 -8.94 104.23 36.56
CA ARG A 266 -8.95 103.04 37.42
C ARG A 266 -8.20 101.91 36.70
N GLY A 267 -7.25 101.25 37.37
CA GLY A 267 -6.53 100.08 36.83
C GLY A 267 -5.23 100.35 36.06
N VAL A 268 -4.72 101.59 36.03
CA VAL A 268 -3.49 101.98 35.29
C VAL A 268 -2.27 101.11 35.62
N LYS A 269 -2.13 100.69 36.88
CA LYS A 269 -1.05 99.80 37.31
C LYS A 269 -1.13 98.43 36.62
N GLU A 270 -2.33 97.88 36.46
CA GLU A 270 -2.57 96.59 35.81
C GLU A 270 -2.34 96.69 34.29
N GLU A 271 -2.71 97.82 33.69
CA GLU A 271 -2.47 98.11 32.27
C GLU A 271 -0.96 98.16 31.94
N ILE A 272 -0.15 98.78 32.81
CA ILE A 272 1.32 98.82 32.65
C ILE A 272 1.95 97.43 32.92
N MET A 273 1.39 96.65 33.86
CA MET A 273 1.91 95.32 34.20
C MET A 273 1.63 94.26 33.12
N ASN A 274 0.41 94.26 32.58
CA ASN A 274 -0.05 93.32 31.56
C ASN A 274 0.24 93.79 30.13
N PHE A 275 1.05 94.84 29.99
CA PHE A 275 1.47 95.31 28.68
C PHE A 275 2.18 94.20 27.91
N ASP A 276 1.71 93.95 26.69
CA ASP A 276 2.36 93.05 25.75
C ASP A 276 3.31 93.86 24.86
N PRO A 277 4.63 93.67 24.99
CA PRO A 277 5.61 94.35 24.16
C PRO A 277 5.46 94.06 22.65
N ARG A 278 4.73 92.99 22.27
CA ARG A 278 4.46 92.64 20.87
C ARG A 278 3.55 93.64 20.16
N ASN A 279 2.76 94.40 20.92
CA ASN A 279 1.78 95.37 20.41
C ASN A 279 2.37 96.79 20.24
N VAL A 280 3.64 97.01 20.60
CA VAL A 280 4.33 98.29 20.35
C VAL A 280 4.54 98.47 18.85
N THR A 281 4.05 99.56 18.28
CA THR A 281 4.36 99.95 16.89
C THR A 281 5.79 100.51 16.79
N VAL A 282 6.43 100.30 15.63
CA VAL A 282 7.80 100.78 15.38
C VAL A 282 7.91 102.30 15.59
N GLU A 283 6.91 103.06 15.17
CA GLU A 283 6.81 104.52 15.35
C GLU A 283 6.82 104.95 16.84
N ASN A 284 6.03 104.26 17.68
CA ASN A 284 5.96 104.56 19.12
C ASN A 284 7.28 104.22 19.83
N ARG A 285 7.92 103.12 19.44
CA ARG A 285 9.24 102.73 19.96
C ARG A 285 10.31 103.77 19.62
N GLU A 286 10.40 104.19 18.37
CA GLU A 286 11.40 105.17 17.92
C GLU A 286 11.20 106.53 18.60
N SER A 287 9.95 106.95 18.78
CA SER A 287 9.59 108.17 19.51
C SER A 287 10.06 108.15 20.97
N VAL A 288 9.93 106.99 21.63
CA VAL A 288 10.41 106.78 23.02
C VAL A 288 11.93 106.64 23.07
N GLU A 289 12.56 106.02 22.08
CA GLU A 289 14.02 105.90 21.99
C GLU A 289 14.68 107.27 21.79
N GLN A 290 14.11 108.13 20.95
CA GLN A 290 14.56 109.53 20.82
C GLN A 290 14.42 110.30 22.13
N LEU A 291 13.38 110.02 22.91
CA LEU A 291 13.16 110.62 24.22
C LEU A 291 14.19 110.14 25.25
N LEU A 292 14.47 108.83 25.29
CA LEU A 292 15.54 108.24 26.11
C LEU A 292 16.92 108.81 25.79
N ARG A 293 17.20 109.10 24.50
CA ARG A 293 18.48 109.72 24.08
C ARG A 293 18.58 111.19 24.45
N LYS A 294 17.50 111.96 24.30
CA LYS A 294 17.50 113.42 24.59
C LYS A 294 17.53 113.75 26.08
N LYS A 295 16.97 112.88 26.92
CA LYS A 295 16.79 113.12 28.37
C LYS A 295 17.34 111.95 29.19
N ALA A 296 18.51 111.44 28.81
CA ALA A 296 19.10 110.24 29.39
C ALA A 296 19.24 110.28 30.92
N ASP A 297 19.56 111.46 31.47
CA ASP A 297 19.73 111.66 32.91
C ASP A 297 18.43 111.45 33.70
N SER A 298 17.26 111.73 33.09
CA SER A 298 15.93 111.52 33.70
C SER A 298 15.55 110.05 33.80
N PHE A 299 16.13 109.15 32.99
CA PHE A 299 15.79 107.72 32.94
C PHE A 299 16.82 106.81 33.64
N SER A 300 17.84 107.40 34.27
CA SER A 300 18.73 106.66 35.17
C SER A 300 17.97 106.24 36.43
N GLN A 301 18.11 104.97 36.83
CA GLN A 301 17.45 104.40 38.01
C GLN A 301 17.74 105.20 39.29
N GLU A 302 18.94 105.75 39.43
CA GLU A 302 19.34 106.54 40.60
C GLU A 302 18.69 107.94 40.63
N ASN A 303 18.59 108.61 39.48
CA ASN A 303 18.00 109.95 39.38
C ASN A 303 16.47 109.88 39.45
N ALA A 304 15.88 108.88 38.80
CA ALA A 304 14.44 108.61 38.86
C ALA A 304 13.98 108.25 40.27
N ALA A 305 14.74 107.40 41.01
CA ALA A 305 14.41 107.05 42.39
C ALA A 305 14.52 108.23 43.37
N LYS A 306 15.46 109.17 43.14
CA LYS A 306 15.57 110.41 43.94
C LYS A 306 14.39 111.37 43.72
N ALA A 307 13.83 111.40 42.51
CA ALA A 307 12.70 112.28 42.19
C ALA A 307 11.36 111.74 42.74
N SER A 308 11.15 110.42 42.72
CA SER A 308 9.99 109.75 43.33
C SER A 308 10.20 108.25 43.46
N GLN A 309 9.62 107.63 44.50
CA GLN A 309 9.60 106.16 44.67
C GLN A 309 8.94 105.43 43.48
N VAL A 310 8.07 106.09 42.72
CA VAL A 310 7.38 105.53 41.55
C VAL A 310 8.17 105.70 40.25
N ALA A 311 8.98 106.76 40.16
CA ALA A 311 9.68 107.12 38.93
C ALA A 311 10.78 106.10 38.58
N GLY A 312 11.49 105.56 39.57
CA GLY A 312 12.53 104.54 39.37
C GLY A 312 12.03 103.28 38.63
N PRO A 313 11.03 102.55 39.16
CA PRO A 313 10.53 101.34 38.52
C PRO A 313 9.88 101.59 37.14
N LEU A 314 9.23 102.73 36.94
CA LEU A 314 8.66 103.10 35.64
C LEU A 314 9.75 103.40 34.59
N ALA A 315 10.86 104.01 34.97
CA ALA A 315 11.98 104.25 34.05
C ALA A 315 12.62 102.93 33.57
N VAL A 316 12.84 101.98 34.48
CA VAL A 316 13.35 100.63 34.14
C VAL A 316 12.37 99.90 33.22
N TRP A 317 11.07 100.04 33.46
CA TRP A 317 10.02 99.47 32.61
C TRP A 317 10.02 100.04 31.19
N VAL A 318 10.13 101.36 31.03
CA VAL A 318 10.20 101.98 29.68
C VAL A 318 11.43 101.46 28.92
N VAL A 319 12.59 101.40 29.58
CA VAL A 319 13.84 100.93 28.95
C VAL A 319 13.79 99.44 28.58
N ALA A 320 13.26 98.59 29.46
CA ALA A 320 13.16 97.15 29.21
C ALA A 320 12.22 96.81 28.05
N ASN A 321 11.05 97.46 27.97
CA ASN A 321 10.07 97.22 26.91
C ASN A 321 10.57 97.70 25.54
N VAL A 322 11.33 98.80 25.47
CA VAL A 322 11.97 99.27 24.22
C VAL A 322 13.02 98.27 23.72
N LYS A 323 13.86 97.73 24.61
CA LYS A 323 14.87 96.71 24.25
C LYS A 323 14.23 95.42 23.74
N TYR A 324 13.19 94.93 24.40
CA TYR A 324 12.52 93.69 24.02
C TYR A 324 11.72 93.81 22.71
N SER A 325 11.06 94.96 22.48
CA SER A 325 10.40 95.25 21.20
C SER A 325 11.38 95.21 20.02
N LYS A 326 12.64 95.61 20.21
CA LYS A 326 13.70 95.53 19.19
C LYS A 326 14.15 94.09 18.89
N VAL A 327 14.21 93.23 19.90
CA VAL A 327 14.53 91.81 19.72
C VAL A 327 13.38 91.06 19.03
N LEU A 328 12.13 91.35 19.39
CA LEU A 328 10.96 90.75 18.73
C LEU A 328 10.89 91.03 17.22
N GLU A 329 11.28 92.23 16.78
CA GLU A 329 11.34 92.56 15.35
C GLU A 329 12.35 91.69 14.59
N ARG A 330 13.47 91.31 15.22
CA ARG A 330 14.47 90.41 14.65
C ARG A 330 14.00 88.95 14.59
N ILE A 331 13.20 88.52 15.55
CA ILE A 331 12.79 87.11 15.72
C ILE A 331 11.54 86.73 14.91
N ARG A 332 10.60 87.65 14.66
CA ARG A 332 9.38 87.39 13.84
C ARG A 332 9.63 86.65 12.51
N PRO A 333 10.56 87.07 11.64
CA PRO A 333 10.80 86.37 10.38
C PRO A 333 11.35 84.94 10.58
N LEU A 334 12.05 84.67 11.69
CA LEU A 334 12.57 83.35 12.03
C LEU A 334 11.46 82.41 12.53
N GLU A 335 10.52 82.91 13.34
CA GLU A 335 9.36 82.15 13.80
C GLU A 335 8.42 81.73 12.66
N GLU A 336 8.15 82.63 11.70
CA GLU A 336 7.31 82.29 10.53
C GLU A 336 7.95 81.22 9.64
N LYS A 337 9.27 81.30 9.45
CA LYS A 337 10.04 80.31 8.68
C LYS A 337 10.02 78.95 9.39
N GLN A 338 10.19 78.93 10.72
CA GLN A 338 10.12 77.71 11.52
C GLN A 338 8.73 77.05 11.44
N ASN A 339 7.65 77.82 11.49
CA ASN A 339 6.28 77.29 11.41
C ASN A 339 5.95 76.69 10.03
N LYS A 340 6.45 77.29 8.94
CA LYS A 340 6.33 76.71 7.59
C LYS A 340 7.08 75.38 7.48
N LEU A 341 8.28 75.30 8.03
CA LEU A 341 9.09 74.07 8.03
C LEU A 341 8.47 72.96 8.88
N LYS A 342 7.92 73.28 10.06
CA LYS A 342 7.20 72.31 10.91
C LYS A 342 6.00 71.68 10.20
N LYS A 343 5.19 72.48 9.48
CA LYS A 343 4.08 71.95 8.67
C LYS A 343 4.54 71.08 7.49
N SER A 344 5.69 71.41 6.89
CA SER A 344 6.28 70.57 5.84
C SER A 344 6.75 69.22 6.41
N LEU A 345 7.43 69.25 7.56
CA LEU A 345 7.89 68.06 8.26
C LEU A 345 6.72 67.13 8.60
N GLU A 346 5.64 67.66 9.18
CA GLU A 346 4.45 66.91 9.57
C GLU A 346 3.79 66.18 8.38
N ASN A 347 3.70 66.85 7.23
CA ASN A 347 3.19 66.24 6.00
C ASN A 347 4.12 65.15 5.45
N SER A 348 5.44 65.35 5.53
CA SER A 348 6.43 64.36 5.10
C SER A 348 6.44 63.13 6.01
N THR A 349 6.31 63.31 7.33
CA THR A 349 6.19 62.19 8.29
C THR A 349 4.91 61.40 8.10
N ARG A 350 3.76 62.04 7.83
CA ARG A 350 2.50 61.31 7.59
C ARG A 350 2.57 60.44 6.34
N LYS A 351 3.15 60.96 5.25
CA LYS A 351 3.38 60.16 4.02
C LYS A 351 4.34 58.99 4.28
N MET A 352 5.34 59.16 5.13
CA MET A 352 6.26 58.09 5.52
C MET A 352 5.55 57.00 6.34
N GLU A 353 4.63 57.36 7.23
CA GLU A 353 3.81 56.40 7.99
C GLU A 353 2.84 55.63 7.09
N GLU A 354 2.18 56.31 6.14
CA GLU A 354 1.31 55.70 5.13
C GLU A 354 2.09 54.67 4.28
N LEU A 355 3.24 55.08 3.72
CA LEU A 355 4.13 54.18 2.96
C LEU A 355 4.66 53.03 3.81
N SER A 356 5.03 53.28 5.08
CA SER A 356 5.48 52.22 5.99
C SER A 356 4.38 51.19 6.29
N HIS A 357 3.11 51.63 6.36
CA HIS A 357 2.01 50.71 6.60
C HIS A 357 1.70 49.85 5.37
N GLU A 358 1.70 50.45 4.19
CA GLU A 358 1.54 49.73 2.91
C GLU A 358 2.67 48.70 2.72
N LEU A 359 3.93 49.08 2.97
CA LEU A 359 5.08 48.17 2.89
C LEU A 359 4.92 46.96 3.81
N LYS A 360 4.49 47.15 5.06
CA LYS A 360 4.22 46.05 5.99
C LYS A 360 3.11 45.12 5.48
N GLN A 361 2.05 45.66 4.90
CA GLN A 361 0.99 44.83 4.33
C GLN A 361 1.46 44.03 3.10
N VAL A 362 2.35 44.61 2.29
CA VAL A 362 2.96 43.92 1.15
C VAL A 362 3.91 42.82 1.65
N ASP A 363 4.74 43.09 2.65
CA ASP A 363 5.63 42.10 3.28
C ASP A 363 4.83 40.92 3.85
N ASP A 364 3.73 41.17 4.58
CA ASP A 364 2.86 40.12 5.12
C ASP A 364 2.22 39.26 4.01
N LYS A 365 1.86 39.87 2.87
CA LYS A 365 1.31 39.15 1.71
C LYS A 365 2.40 38.33 1.02
N VAL A 366 3.60 38.89 0.85
CA VAL A 366 4.76 38.20 0.27
C VAL A 366 5.11 36.98 1.12
N GLU A 367 5.11 37.09 2.45
CA GLU A 367 5.41 35.97 3.34
C GLU A 367 4.33 34.86 3.26
N LYS A 368 3.05 35.22 3.16
CA LYS A 368 1.97 34.24 2.91
C LYS A 368 2.10 33.55 1.55
N TYR A 369 2.46 34.29 0.50
CA TYR A 369 2.68 33.69 -0.81
C TYR A 369 3.91 32.80 -0.81
N ARG A 370 4.99 33.21 -0.13
CA ARG A 370 6.22 32.42 0.02
C ARG A 370 5.97 31.10 0.74
N THR A 371 5.28 31.13 1.88
CA THR A 371 4.93 29.91 2.63
C THR A 371 4.03 28.97 1.82
N THR A 372 3.06 29.53 1.09
CA THR A 372 2.20 28.76 0.18
C THR A 372 3.01 28.15 -0.98
N PHE A 373 3.90 28.92 -1.60
CA PHE A 373 4.79 28.47 -2.66
C PHE A 373 5.71 27.34 -2.18
N GLU A 374 6.34 27.49 -1.02
CA GLU A 374 7.20 26.46 -0.42
C GLU A 374 6.42 25.17 -0.15
N LYS A 375 5.19 25.27 0.36
CA LYS A 375 4.31 24.11 0.58
C LYS A 375 3.93 23.41 -0.73
N THR A 376 3.43 24.17 -1.71
CA THR A 376 3.00 23.62 -3.01
C THR A 376 4.18 23.03 -3.79
N THR A 377 5.35 23.65 -3.73
CA THR A 377 6.58 23.14 -4.36
C THR A 377 7.04 21.84 -3.72
N ASN A 378 7.00 21.74 -2.39
CA ASN A 378 7.33 20.50 -1.68
C ASN A 378 6.33 19.37 -2.00
N GLU A 379 5.04 19.66 -2.08
CA GLU A 379 4.00 18.70 -2.51
C GLU A 379 4.24 18.24 -3.96
N ALA A 380 4.50 19.17 -4.88
CA ALA A 380 4.82 18.87 -6.28
C ALA A 380 6.09 18.02 -6.41
N GLN A 381 7.15 18.34 -5.67
CA GLN A 381 8.39 17.57 -5.72
C GLN A 381 8.20 16.15 -5.16
N ARG A 382 7.43 15.98 -4.09
CA ARG A 382 7.06 14.64 -3.57
C ARG A 382 6.26 13.84 -4.60
N LEU A 383 5.24 14.45 -5.19
CA LEU A 383 4.43 13.83 -6.25
C LEU A 383 5.28 13.43 -7.45
N LYS A 384 6.25 14.26 -7.84
CA LYS A 384 7.19 13.97 -8.94
C LYS A 384 8.05 12.74 -8.66
N VAL A 385 8.65 12.66 -7.47
CA VAL A 385 9.48 11.51 -7.07
C VAL A 385 8.64 10.22 -6.99
N ASP A 386 7.44 10.29 -6.41
CA ASP A 386 6.54 9.13 -6.33
C ASP A 386 6.08 8.66 -7.72
N LEU A 387 5.86 9.59 -8.64
CA LEU A 387 5.45 9.30 -9.99
C LEU A 387 6.58 8.71 -10.84
N GLU A 388 7.82 9.15 -10.64
CA GLU A 388 8.99 8.58 -11.29
C GLU A 388 9.21 7.12 -10.85
N LYS A 389 9.16 6.85 -9.55
CA LYS A 389 9.18 5.47 -9.00
C LYS A 389 8.03 4.61 -9.53
N ALA A 390 6.83 5.19 -9.63
CA ALA A 390 5.67 4.48 -10.18
C ALA A 390 5.87 4.14 -11.66
N LYS A 391 6.44 5.06 -12.47
CA LYS A 391 6.75 4.82 -13.88
C LYS A 391 7.78 3.71 -14.07
N GLU A 392 8.87 3.73 -13.30
CA GLU A 392 9.88 2.66 -13.32
C GLU A 392 9.25 1.29 -12.98
N THR A 393 8.41 1.27 -11.94
CA THR A 393 7.71 0.05 -11.52
C THR A 393 6.74 -0.44 -12.59
N ILE A 394 5.99 0.47 -13.22
CA ILE A 394 5.06 0.16 -14.32
C ILE A 394 5.82 -0.41 -15.52
N GLU A 395 6.93 0.20 -15.91
CA GLU A 395 7.75 -0.25 -17.04
C GLU A 395 8.31 -1.66 -16.79
N ALA A 396 8.88 -1.90 -15.61
CA ALA A 396 9.35 -3.22 -15.21
C ALA A 396 8.23 -4.26 -15.23
N ALA A 397 7.06 -3.92 -14.70
CA ALA A 397 5.91 -4.80 -14.65
C ALA A 397 5.28 -5.06 -16.04
N GLN A 398 5.23 -4.06 -16.92
CA GLN A 398 4.80 -4.21 -18.31
C GLN A 398 5.73 -5.14 -19.09
N ASN A 399 7.05 -4.96 -18.94
CA ASN A 399 8.04 -5.83 -19.58
C ASN A 399 7.89 -7.28 -19.11
N LEU A 400 7.63 -7.49 -17.81
CA LEU A 400 7.36 -8.82 -17.27
C LEU A 400 6.06 -9.42 -17.83
N VAL A 401 4.96 -8.67 -17.82
CA VAL A 401 3.66 -9.13 -18.35
C VAL A 401 3.75 -9.42 -19.85
N GLY A 402 4.44 -8.58 -20.62
CA GLY A 402 4.67 -8.80 -22.06
C GLY A 402 5.48 -10.07 -22.33
N LYS A 403 6.54 -10.34 -21.56
CA LYS A 403 7.31 -11.60 -21.68
C LYS A 403 6.46 -12.83 -21.32
N LEU A 404 5.50 -12.68 -20.41
CA LEU A 404 4.63 -13.76 -19.95
C LEU A 404 3.34 -13.89 -20.75
N GLU A 405 3.11 -13.05 -21.77
CA GLU A 405 1.91 -13.09 -22.59
C GLU A 405 1.83 -14.39 -23.43
N GLY A 406 2.94 -14.80 -24.04
CA GLY A 406 3.00 -16.09 -24.73
C GLY A 406 2.72 -17.27 -23.80
N GLU A 407 3.21 -17.20 -22.56
CA GLU A 407 2.95 -18.21 -21.52
C GLU A 407 1.49 -18.23 -21.09
N PHE A 408 0.83 -17.07 -20.99
CA PHE A 408 -0.60 -16.99 -20.70
C PHE A 408 -1.44 -17.73 -21.74
N TYR A 409 -1.21 -17.49 -23.04
CA TYR A 409 -1.93 -18.20 -24.10
C TYR A 409 -1.62 -19.70 -24.09
N ARG A 410 -0.35 -20.06 -23.91
CA ARG A 410 0.09 -21.46 -23.84
C ARG A 410 -0.57 -22.22 -22.69
N TRP A 411 -0.54 -21.67 -21.47
CA TRP A 411 -1.14 -22.30 -20.31
C TRP A 411 -2.66 -22.34 -20.41
N SER A 412 -3.29 -21.31 -20.97
CA SER A 412 -4.74 -21.30 -21.21
C SER A 412 -5.15 -22.41 -22.19
N ALA A 413 -4.41 -22.58 -23.29
CA ALA A 413 -4.63 -23.68 -24.23
C ALA A 413 -4.43 -25.04 -23.56
N GLN A 414 -3.38 -25.20 -22.75
CA GLN A 414 -3.13 -26.44 -21.98
C GLN A 414 -4.24 -26.74 -20.96
N VAL A 415 -4.80 -25.73 -20.29
CA VAL A 415 -5.94 -25.92 -19.38
C VAL A 415 -7.16 -26.43 -20.13
N ASN A 416 -7.41 -25.93 -21.35
CA ASN A 416 -8.50 -26.40 -22.20
C ASN A 416 -8.28 -27.85 -22.67
N ASP A 417 -7.07 -28.18 -23.14
CA ASP A 417 -6.70 -29.56 -23.50
C ASP A 417 -6.86 -30.51 -22.30
N LEU A 418 -6.42 -30.11 -21.10
CA LEU A 418 -6.62 -30.91 -19.89
C LEU A 418 -8.10 -31.09 -19.52
N ASN A 419 -8.95 -30.08 -19.77
CA ASN A 419 -10.40 -30.22 -19.59
C ASN A 419 -11.00 -31.25 -20.55
N GLU A 420 -10.58 -31.25 -21.82
CA GLU A 420 -11.01 -32.25 -22.80
C GLU A 420 -10.51 -33.64 -22.44
N GLN A 421 -9.26 -33.76 -22.00
CA GLN A 421 -8.70 -35.02 -21.50
C GLN A 421 -9.48 -35.56 -20.30
N LEU A 422 -9.87 -34.71 -19.34
CA LEU A 422 -10.68 -35.13 -18.19
C LEU A 422 -12.07 -35.67 -18.61
N LYS A 423 -12.67 -35.12 -19.67
CA LYS A 423 -13.97 -35.61 -20.19
C LYS A 423 -13.85 -37.01 -20.81
N ILE A 424 -12.76 -37.30 -21.52
CA ILE A 424 -12.55 -38.59 -22.21
C ILE A 424 -11.91 -39.63 -21.26
N LEU A 425 -11.29 -39.18 -20.16
CA LEU A 425 -10.58 -40.00 -19.19
C LEU A 425 -11.34 -41.24 -18.68
N PRO A 426 -12.66 -41.20 -18.38
CA PRO A 426 -13.39 -42.40 -17.96
C PRO A 426 -13.29 -43.54 -18.99
N LYS A 427 -13.39 -43.23 -20.28
CA LYS A 427 -13.32 -44.24 -21.36
C LYS A 427 -11.90 -44.77 -21.53
N LEU A 428 -10.88 -43.90 -21.48
CA LEU A 428 -9.47 -44.32 -21.57
C LEU A 428 -9.05 -45.20 -20.39
N SER A 429 -9.56 -44.90 -19.20
CA SER A 429 -9.31 -45.67 -17.99
C SER A 429 -9.97 -47.05 -18.08
N LEU A 430 -11.19 -47.13 -18.61
CA LEU A 430 -11.88 -48.39 -18.88
C LEU A 430 -11.13 -49.26 -19.88
N LEU A 431 -10.70 -48.68 -21.01
CA LEU A 431 -9.90 -49.38 -22.00
C LEU A 431 -8.61 -49.94 -21.38
N SER A 432 -7.92 -49.13 -20.59
CA SER A 432 -6.65 -49.52 -19.97
C SER A 432 -6.83 -50.60 -18.89
N ALA A 433 -7.85 -50.48 -18.04
CA ALA A 433 -8.18 -51.50 -17.05
C ALA A 433 -8.59 -52.83 -17.69
N SER A 434 -9.30 -52.76 -18.84
CA SER A 434 -9.70 -53.94 -19.61
C SER A 434 -8.49 -54.67 -20.19
N PHE A 435 -7.52 -53.93 -20.72
CA PHE A 435 -6.26 -54.50 -21.18
C PHE A 435 -5.53 -55.24 -20.05
N ILE A 436 -5.32 -54.59 -18.90
CA ILE A 436 -4.62 -55.19 -17.75
C ILE A 436 -5.34 -56.46 -17.28
N THR A 437 -6.68 -56.45 -17.23
CA THR A 437 -7.47 -57.55 -16.65
C THR A 437 -7.61 -58.76 -17.59
N TYR A 438 -7.80 -58.54 -18.89
CA TYR A 438 -8.17 -59.60 -19.83
C TYR A 438 -7.08 -59.97 -20.83
N LEU A 439 -6.23 -59.02 -21.21
CA LEU A 439 -5.31 -59.20 -22.34
C LEU A 439 -3.91 -59.65 -21.91
N ALA A 440 -3.62 -59.66 -20.60
CA ALA A 440 -2.38 -60.17 -20.03
C ALA A 440 -1.97 -61.55 -20.55
N SER A 441 -2.93 -62.47 -20.71
CA SER A 441 -2.67 -63.85 -21.16
C SER A 441 -2.85 -64.07 -22.67
N GLN A 442 -3.11 -63.03 -23.47
CA GLN A 442 -3.36 -63.14 -24.91
C GLN A 442 -2.10 -62.85 -25.72
N SER A 443 -2.00 -63.45 -26.92
CA SER A 443 -0.96 -63.13 -27.90
C SER A 443 -1.14 -61.72 -28.48
N GLU A 444 -0.06 -61.13 -29.00
CA GLU A 444 -0.05 -59.77 -29.57
C GLU A 444 -1.17 -59.53 -30.59
N ASP A 445 -1.38 -60.46 -31.53
CA ASP A 445 -2.45 -60.36 -32.54
C ASP A 445 -3.84 -60.28 -31.91
N LYS A 446 -4.09 -61.10 -30.89
CA LYS A 446 -5.36 -61.07 -30.15
C LYS A 446 -5.50 -59.77 -29.36
N ARG A 447 -4.42 -59.29 -28.73
CA ARG A 447 -4.42 -58.00 -28.02
C ARG A 447 -4.82 -56.87 -28.96
N LEU A 448 -4.20 -56.81 -30.14
CA LEU A 448 -4.50 -55.80 -31.16
C LEU A 448 -5.97 -55.85 -31.60
N ASN A 449 -6.48 -57.06 -31.90
CA ASN A 449 -7.87 -57.26 -32.32
C ASN A 449 -8.88 -56.81 -31.25
N TYR A 450 -8.66 -57.19 -29.98
CA TYR A 450 -9.52 -56.76 -28.87
C TYR A 450 -9.44 -55.26 -28.64
N MET A 451 -8.23 -54.69 -28.68
CA MET A 451 -8.04 -53.24 -28.51
C MET A 451 -8.75 -52.44 -29.59
N ASN A 452 -8.66 -52.84 -30.86
CA ASN A 452 -9.37 -52.17 -31.96
C ASN A 452 -10.89 -52.27 -31.78
N LYS A 453 -11.40 -53.45 -31.42
CA LYS A 453 -12.83 -53.65 -31.14
C LYS A 453 -13.31 -52.79 -29.96
N TRP A 454 -12.53 -52.69 -28.90
CA TRP A 454 -12.89 -51.89 -27.72
C TRP A 454 -12.78 -50.39 -27.97
N LYS A 455 -11.81 -49.92 -28.76
CA LYS A 455 -11.74 -48.53 -29.22
C LYS A 455 -13.01 -48.11 -29.95
N GLN A 456 -13.53 -48.98 -30.83
CA GLN A 456 -14.81 -48.77 -31.52
C GLN A 456 -16.00 -48.74 -30.55
N ILE A 457 -16.10 -49.71 -29.63
CA ILE A 457 -17.19 -49.76 -28.64
C ILE A 457 -17.21 -48.52 -27.74
N LEU A 458 -16.04 -48.03 -27.33
CA LEU A 458 -15.90 -46.88 -26.45
C LEU A 458 -15.98 -45.54 -27.19
N ASN A 459 -15.90 -45.54 -28.52
CA ASN A 459 -15.74 -44.36 -29.36
C ASN A 459 -14.53 -43.52 -28.93
N VAL A 460 -13.35 -44.16 -28.88
CA VAL A 460 -12.05 -43.56 -28.52
C VAL A 460 -11.19 -43.45 -29.78
N ASP A 461 -10.36 -42.40 -29.85
CA ASP A 461 -9.41 -42.17 -30.95
C ASP A 461 -8.55 -43.41 -31.23
N GLU A 462 -8.44 -43.79 -32.51
CA GLU A 462 -7.62 -44.89 -32.98
C GLU A 462 -6.15 -44.72 -32.60
N LYS A 463 -5.66 -43.47 -32.50
CA LYS A 463 -4.27 -43.14 -32.14
C LYS A 463 -3.94 -43.32 -30.66
N PHE A 464 -4.91 -43.68 -29.81
CA PHE A 464 -4.65 -43.90 -28.40
C PHE A 464 -3.64 -45.05 -28.19
N ASP A 465 -2.54 -44.74 -27.51
CA ASP A 465 -1.50 -45.68 -27.10
C ASP A 465 -1.57 -45.91 -25.58
N ILE A 466 -1.90 -47.14 -25.20
CA ILE A 466 -2.03 -47.55 -23.80
C ILE A 466 -0.70 -47.43 -23.04
N ARG A 467 0.44 -47.62 -23.72
CA ARG A 467 1.76 -47.55 -23.10
C ARG A 467 2.04 -46.16 -22.58
N LYS A 468 1.79 -45.15 -23.41
CA LYS A 468 1.94 -43.74 -23.07
C LYS A 468 0.91 -43.29 -22.03
N PHE A 469 -0.27 -43.90 -22.02
CA PHE A 469 -1.29 -43.60 -21.03
C PHE A 469 -0.92 -44.15 -19.65
N LEU A 470 -0.45 -45.40 -19.54
CA LEU A 470 -0.16 -46.06 -18.25
C LEU A 470 1.24 -45.81 -17.71
N SER A 471 2.19 -45.44 -18.57
CA SER A 471 3.59 -45.20 -18.22
C SER A 471 4.16 -43.96 -18.90
N THR A 472 5.16 -43.36 -18.26
CA THR A 472 5.91 -42.22 -18.82
C THR A 472 7.08 -42.73 -19.68
N GLU A 473 7.54 -41.91 -20.63
CA GLU A 473 8.73 -42.23 -21.44
C GLU A 473 9.97 -42.45 -20.57
N SER A 474 10.08 -41.71 -19.45
CA SER A 474 11.14 -41.89 -18.47
C SER A 474 11.09 -43.26 -17.79
N GLU A 475 9.91 -43.73 -17.35
CA GLU A 475 9.75 -45.07 -16.79
C GLU A 475 10.13 -46.15 -17.81
N GLN A 476 9.69 -45.99 -19.06
CA GLN A 476 9.99 -46.92 -20.13
C GLN A 476 11.51 -47.02 -20.41
N LEU A 477 12.21 -45.89 -20.38
CA LEU A 477 13.67 -45.85 -20.54
C LEU A 477 14.40 -46.52 -19.36
N VAL A 478 13.88 -46.37 -18.14
CA VAL A 478 14.40 -47.06 -16.96
C VAL A 478 14.23 -48.56 -17.08
N TRP A 479 13.08 -49.05 -17.57
CA TRP A 479 12.90 -50.50 -17.76
C TRP A 479 13.89 -51.07 -18.78
N LYS A 480 14.14 -50.35 -19.87
CA LYS A 480 15.14 -50.73 -20.88
C LYS A 480 16.56 -50.74 -20.31
N SER A 481 16.94 -49.73 -19.53
CA SER A 481 18.27 -49.70 -18.90
C SER A 481 18.47 -50.78 -17.84
N GLN A 482 17.38 -51.29 -17.26
CA GLN A 482 17.36 -52.41 -16.32
C GLN A 482 17.34 -53.79 -17.01
N GLY A 483 17.44 -53.84 -18.34
CA GLY A 483 17.54 -55.09 -19.09
C GLY A 483 16.22 -55.65 -19.63
N LEU A 484 15.11 -54.91 -19.51
CA LEU A 484 13.86 -55.29 -20.19
C LEU A 484 14.04 -55.15 -21.72
N PRO A 485 13.63 -56.15 -22.51
CA PRO A 485 13.61 -56.03 -23.96
C PRO A 485 12.75 -54.83 -24.45
N SER A 486 13.14 -54.25 -25.59
CA SER A 486 12.52 -53.03 -26.13
C SER A 486 11.32 -53.27 -27.05
N ASP A 487 10.93 -54.53 -27.26
CA ASP A 487 9.75 -54.91 -28.03
C ASP A 487 8.44 -54.52 -27.34
N GLU A 488 7.37 -54.46 -28.12
CA GLU A 488 6.06 -54.02 -27.68
C GLU A 488 5.49 -54.94 -26.58
N LEU A 489 5.55 -56.26 -26.77
CA LEU A 489 5.08 -57.24 -25.80
C LEU A 489 5.76 -57.10 -24.44
N SER A 490 7.07 -56.96 -24.40
CA SER A 490 7.83 -56.82 -23.16
C SER A 490 7.43 -55.55 -22.40
N MET A 491 7.25 -54.44 -23.11
CA MET A 491 6.79 -53.18 -22.53
C MET A 491 5.35 -53.28 -22.01
N GLU A 492 4.46 -53.94 -22.76
CA GLU A 492 3.09 -54.21 -22.34
C GLU A 492 3.03 -55.10 -21.09
N ASN A 493 3.81 -56.18 -21.08
CA ASN A 493 3.87 -57.11 -19.96
C ASN A 493 4.41 -56.43 -18.70
N ALA A 494 5.45 -55.60 -18.83
CA ALA A 494 5.97 -54.82 -17.70
C ALA A 494 4.90 -53.94 -17.06
N MET A 495 4.06 -53.28 -17.86
CA MET A 495 2.94 -52.50 -17.33
C MET A 495 1.93 -53.36 -16.58
N VAL A 496 1.55 -54.51 -17.15
CA VAL A 496 0.61 -55.44 -16.50
C VAL A 496 1.17 -55.96 -15.18
N ILE A 497 2.46 -56.35 -15.15
CA ILE A 497 3.14 -56.84 -13.95
C ILE A 497 3.12 -55.77 -12.84
N LEU A 498 3.33 -54.50 -13.19
CA LEU A 498 3.42 -53.41 -12.20
C LEU A 498 2.06 -52.83 -11.78
N ARG A 499 1.01 -52.97 -12.60
CA ARG A 499 -0.30 -52.32 -12.40
C ARG A 499 -1.46 -53.28 -12.14
N SER A 500 -1.23 -54.60 -12.13
CA SER A 500 -2.28 -55.59 -11.89
C SER A 500 -2.69 -55.64 -10.41
N GLN A 501 -4.01 -55.73 -10.16
CA GLN A 501 -4.59 -55.98 -8.85
C GLN A 501 -4.50 -57.46 -8.42
N LEU A 502 -4.48 -58.36 -9.41
CA LEU A 502 -4.24 -59.78 -9.21
C LEU A 502 -2.74 -60.05 -9.16
N CYS A 503 -2.34 -61.07 -8.41
CA CYS A 503 -0.96 -61.57 -8.40
C CYS A 503 -0.51 -61.88 -9.83
N PRO A 504 0.51 -61.19 -10.37
CA PRO A 504 1.04 -61.53 -11.68
C PRO A 504 1.70 -62.91 -11.65
N PHE A 505 1.37 -63.73 -12.66
CA PHE A 505 1.97 -65.02 -12.92
C PHE A 505 2.72 -64.94 -14.25
N LEU A 506 4.05 -64.94 -14.19
CA LEU A 506 4.93 -64.72 -15.34
C LEU A 506 5.34 -66.07 -15.93
N VAL A 507 4.95 -66.29 -17.18
CA VAL A 507 5.49 -67.36 -18.02
C VAL A 507 6.71 -66.79 -18.73
N ASP A 508 7.91 -67.09 -18.22
CA ASP A 508 9.16 -66.52 -18.69
C ASP A 508 10.24 -67.61 -18.88
N PRO A 509 10.18 -68.38 -19.98
CA PRO A 509 11.20 -69.38 -20.31
C PRO A 509 12.61 -68.81 -20.41
N SER A 510 12.72 -67.52 -20.73
CA SER A 510 14.00 -66.82 -20.92
C SER A 510 14.60 -66.27 -19.62
N SER A 511 13.83 -66.25 -18.53
CA SER A 511 14.14 -65.56 -17.25
C SER A 511 14.41 -64.05 -17.36
N ARG A 512 14.28 -63.44 -18.54
CA ARG A 512 14.61 -62.01 -18.74
C ARG A 512 13.65 -61.08 -18.03
N ALA A 513 12.35 -61.35 -18.09
CA ALA A 513 11.35 -60.54 -17.40
C ALA A 513 11.50 -60.69 -15.88
N THR A 514 11.82 -61.90 -15.42
CA THR A 514 12.07 -62.21 -14.01
C THR A 514 13.31 -61.49 -13.49
N ASP A 515 14.41 -61.48 -14.24
CA ASP A 515 15.65 -60.80 -13.85
C ASP A 515 15.52 -59.28 -13.92
N TRP A 516 14.78 -58.77 -14.90
CA TRP A 516 14.37 -57.36 -14.92
C TRP A 516 13.57 -57.00 -13.66
N LEU A 517 12.57 -57.81 -13.29
CA LEU A 517 11.72 -57.55 -12.12
C LEU A 517 12.54 -57.52 -10.82
N LYS A 518 13.49 -58.45 -10.65
CA LYS A 518 14.44 -58.44 -9.52
C LYS A 518 15.25 -57.14 -9.49
N THR A 519 15.76 -56.72 -10.65
CA THR A 519 16.56 -55.50 -10.79
C THR A 519 15.73 -54.24 -10.53
N HIS A 520 14.49 -54.20 -11.03
CA HIS A 520 13.57 -53.08 -10.85
C HIS A 520 13.16 -52.90 -9.39
N LEU A 521 13.00 -54.01 -8.66
CA LEU A 521 12.58 -54.02 -7.27
C LEU A 521 13.74 -54.03 -6.27
N LYS A 522 15.00 -53.91 -6.72
CA LYS A 522 16.21 -54.02 -5.87
C LYS A 522 16.22 -53.07 -4.67
N ASP A 523 15.61 -51.90 -4.80
CA ASP A 523 15.54 -50.88 -3.75
C ASP A 523 14.44 -51.20 -2.71
N LYS A 524 13.58 -52.19 -2.99
CA LYS A 524 12.59 -52.72 -2.06
C LYS A 524 13.14 -53.96 -1.33
N LYS A 525 12.50 -54.32 -0.22
CA LYS A 525 12.77 -55.58 0.51
C LYS A 525 12.25 -56.78 -0.29
N VAL A 526 13.02 -57.25 -1.27
CA VAL A 526 12.67 -58.38 -2.13
C VAL A 526 13.34 -59.65 -1.65
N GLU A 527 12.58 -60.74 -1.58
CA GLU A 527 13.09 -62.09 -1.38
C GLU A 527 12.70 -62.96 -2.58
N VAL A 528 13.64 -63.80 -3.02
CA VAL A 528 13.45 -64.72 -4.14
C VAL A 528 13.58 -66.13 -3.60
N ILE A 529 12.59 -66.98 -3.88
CA ILE A 529 12.54 -68.36 -3.41
C ILE A 529 12.00 -69.30 -4.48
N ASN A 530 12.42 -70.56 -4.47
CA ASN A 530 11.84 -71.60 -5.31
C ASN A 530 10.65 -72.25 -4.57
N GLN A 531 9.58 -72.58 -5.28
CA GLN A 531 8.43 -73.27 -4.70
C GLN A 531 8.82 -74.62 -4.05
N GLN A 532 9.80 -75.33 -4.61
CA GLN A 532 10.27 -76.63 -4.10
C GLN A 532 11.26 -76.53 -2.93
N ASP A 533 11.59 -75.32 -2.46
CA ASP A 533 12.50 -75.14 -1.33
C ASP A 533 11.85 -75.66 -0.03
N ASN A 534 12.60 -76.44 0.76
CA ASN A 534 12.15 -76.92 2.07
C ASN A 534 11.77 -75.77 3.02
N ASN A 535 12.34 -74.58 2.81
CA ASN A 535 12.05 -73.39 3.61
C ASN A 535 10.92 -72.51 3.03
N PHE A 536 10.26 -72.94 1.94
CA PHE A 536 9.25 -72.16 1.23
C PHE A 536 8.16 -71.62 2.14
N THR A 537 7.52 -72.49 2.92
CA THR A 537 6.46 -72.10 3.86
C THR A 537 6.97 -71.08 4.87
N THR A 538 8.11 -71.32 5.51
CA THR A 538 8.68 -70.42 6.53
C THR A 538 8.98 -69.03 5.95
N GLN A 539 9.54 -68.96 4.74
CA GLN A 539 9.85 -67.67 4.10
C GLN A 539 8.58 -66.95 3.64
N LEU A 540 7.58 -67.67 3.16
CA LEU A 540 6.26 -67.12 2.84
C LEU A 540 5.61 -66.49 4.08
N GLU A 541 5.61 -67.21 5.21
CA GLU A 541 5.10 -66.72 6.50
C GLU A 541 5.79 -65.40 6.94
N LEU A 542 7.13 -65.35 6.85
CA LEU A 542 7.92 -64.18 7.22
C LEU A 542 7.68 -63.02 6.24
N ALA A 543 7.61 -63.29 4.95
CA ALA A 543 7.38 -62.26 3.94
C ALA A 543 6.02 -61.59 4.13
N VAL A 544 4.96 -62.38 4.38
CA VAL A 544 3.60 -61.89 4.66
C VAL A 544 3.58 -61.04 5.93
N ARG A 545 4.21 -61.50 7.01
CA ARG A 545 4.26 -60.79 8.29
C ARG A 545 5.02 -59.46 8.20
N PHE A 546 6.15 -59.45 7.51
CA PHE A 546 7.04 -58.28 7.44
C PHE A 546 6.80 -57.37 6.23
N GLY A 547 5.81 -57.69 5.38
CA GLY A 547 5.50 -56.88 4.19
C GLY A 547 6.62 -56.88 3.15
N LYS A 548 7.35 -58.00 3.03
CA LYS A 548 8.40 -58.13 2.01
C LYS A 548 7.75 -58.42 0.65
N THR A 549 8.44 -58.05 -0.42
CA THR A 549 8.05 -58.48 -1.76
C THR A 549 8.63 -59.86 -2.02
N LEU A 550 7.80 -60.85 -2.34
CA LEU A 550 8.25 -62.21 -2.58
C LEU A 550 8.14 -62.56 -4.07
N ILE A 551 9.22 -63.06 -4.66
CA ILE A 551 9.24 -63.63 -6.01
C ILE A 551 9.41 -65.15 -5.88
N VAL A 552 8.38 -65.91 -6.25
CA VAL A 552 8.41 -67.36 -6.24
C VAL A 552 8.77 -67.88 -7.64
N GLN A 553 9.80 -68.70 -7.73
CA GLN A 553 10.31 -69.27 -8.96
C GLN A 553 9.93 -70.73 -9.12
N GLU A 554 9.93 -71.19 -10.38
CA GLU A 554 9.62 -72.56 -10.81
C GLU A 554 8.21 -73.00 -10.38
N VAL A 555 7.22 -72.11 -10.55
CA VAL A 555 5.82 -72.37 -10.20
C VAL A 555 5.10 -73.09 -11.35
N ASP A 556 5.23 -74.41 -11.42
CA ASP A 556 4.54 -75.22 -12.43
C ASP A 556 3.07 -75.51 -12.11
N GLY A 557 2.69 -75.30 -10.84
CA GLY A 557 1.32 -75.37 -10.36
C GLY A 557 1.16 -74.55 -9.08
N VAL A 558 -0.04 -74.00 -8.85
CA VAL A 558 -0.29 -73.20 -7.65
C VAL A 558 -0.53 -74.12 -6.46
N GLU A 559 0.41 -74.10 -5.50
CA GLU A 559 0.27 -74.88 -4.27
C GLU A 559 -0.91 -74.39 -3.42
N PRO A 560 -1.68 -75.29 -2.77
CA PRO A 560 -2.84 -74.92 -1.96
C PRO A 560 -2.54 -73.93 -0.83
N VAL A 561 -1.31 -73.93 -0.30
CA VAL A 561 -0.87 -72.99 0.75
C VAL A 561 -0.94 -71.53 0.30
N LEU A 562 -0.91 -71.26 -1.01
CA LEU A 562 -0.99 -69.93 -1.59
C LEU A 562 -2.43 -69.44 -1.79
N TYR A 563 -3.44 -70.32 -1.82
CA TYR A 563 -4.82 -69.92 -2.14
C TYR A 563 -5.37 -68.82 -1.23
N PRO A 564 -5.24 -68.87 0.11
CA PRO A 564 -5.76 -67.82 0.98
C PRO A 564 -5.10 -66.45 0.71
N ILE A 565 -3.82 -66.45 0.34
CA ILE A 565 -3.05 -65.23 0.02
C ILE A 565 -3.49 -64.66 -1.33
N LEU A 566 -3.58 -65.51 -2.36
CA LEU A 566 -3.94 -65.10 -3.72
C LEU A 566 -5.39 -64.62 -3.82
N ARG A 567 -6.30 -65.26 -3.06
CA ARG A 567 -7.71 -64.84 -2.95
C ARG A 567 -7.92 -63.62 -2.07
N LYS A 568 -6.92 -63.29 -1.23
CA LYS A 568 -6.98 -62.29 -0.16
C LYS A 568 -8.09 -62.61 0.84
N ASP A 569 -8.12 -63.85 1.32
CA ASP A 569 -9.05 -64.35 2.35
C ASP A 569 -8.60 -63.85 3.73
N LEU A 570 -8.75 -62.54 3.94
CA LEU A 570 -8.30 -61.84 5.13
C LEU A 570 -9.41 -61.78 6.18
N ALA A 571 -9.10 -62.22 7.39
CA ALA A 571 -9.97 -62.03 8.55
C ALA A 571 -9.54 -60.77 9.32
N SER A 572 -10.50 -59.96 9.77
CA SER A 572 -10.23 -58.79 10.60
C SER A 572 -10.12 -59.21 12.08
N GLN A 573 -9.00 -58.88 12.71
CA GLN A 573 -8.78 -59.02 14.15
C GLN A 573 -8.46 -57.64 14.74
N GLY A 574 -9.50 -56.95 15.21
CA GLY A 574 -9.40 -55.54 15.62
C GLY A 574 -8.94 -54.67 14.44
N PRO A 575 -7.87 -53.87 14.58
CA PRO A 575 -7.34 -53.03 13.50
C PRO A 575 -6.41 -53.77 12.54
N ARG A 576 -6.10 -55.06 12.79
CA ARG A 576 -5.18 -55.85 11.98
C ARG A 576 -5.95 -56.82 11.09
N HIS A 577 -5.34 -57.17 9.97
CA HIS A 577 -5.80 -58.27 9.13
C HIS A 577 -4.90 -59.47 9.33
N VAL A 578 -5.50 -60.67 9.35
CA VAL A 578 -4.78 -61.93 9.43
C VAL A 578 -5.18 -62.84 8.28
N VAL A 579 -4.26 -63.70 7.86
CA VAL A 579 -4.48 -64.72 6.83
C VAL A 579 -4.04 -66.08 7.35
N GLN A 580 -4.75 -67.13 6.96
CA GLN A 580 -4.38 -68.50 7.28
C GLN A 580 -3.39 -69.04 6.25
N ILE A 581 -2.25 -69.55 6.72
CA ILE A 581 -1.20 -70.17 5.90
C ILE A 581 -0.89 -71.53 6.53
N GLY A 582 -1.34 -72.61 5.88
CA GLY A 582 -1.35 -73.95 6.47
C GLY A 582 -2.15 -73.97 7.78
N ASP A 583 -1.49 -74.38 8.86
CA ASP A 583 -2.10 -74.47 10.20
C ASP A 583 -1.92 -73.18 11.03
N LYS A 584 -1.24 -72.16 10.50
CA LYS A 584 -0.93 -70.92 11.23
C LYS A 584 -1.77 -69.75 10.75
N ILE A 585 -2.13 -68.89 11.71
CA ILE A 585 -2.75 -67.59 11.44
C ILE A 585 -1.65 -66.53 11.55
N ILE A 586 -1.52 -65.70 10.51
CA ILE A 586 -0.41 -64.76 10.37
C ILE A 586 -0.94 -63.37 10.09
N ASP A 587 -0.40 -62.38 10.81
CA ASP A 587 -0.64 -60.96 10.55
C ASP A 587 -0.27 -60.62 9.10
N TYR A 588 -1.26 -60.15 8.34
CA TYR A 588 -1.11 -59.75 6.96
C TYR A 588 -0.67 -58.29 6.88
N ASN A 589 0.54 -58.05 6.38
CA ASN A 589 1.02 -56.70 6.15
C ASN A 589 0.50 -56.14 4.80
N PRO A 590 -0.14 -54.97 4.77
CA PRO A 590 -0.66 -54.36 3.53
C PRO A 590 0.38 -54.09 2.44
N ASP A 591 1.65 -53.91 2.81
CA ASP A 591 2.76 -53.70 1.88
C ASP A 591 3.26 -54.99 1.21
N PHE A 592 2.81 -56.16 1.69
CA PHE A 592 3.16 -57.44 1.09
C PHE A 592 2.73 -57.51 -0.38
N ARG A 593 3.64 -57.99 -1.23
CA ARG A 593 3.41 -58.23 -2.66
C ARG A 593 4.05 -59.56 -3.03
N ILE A 594 3.40 -60.32 -3.89
CA ILE A 594 3.89 -61.61 -4.38
C ILE A 594 3.83 -61.64 -5.90
N TYR A 595 4.88 -62.22 -6.50
CA TYR A 595 5.00 -62.49 -7.93
C TYR A 595 5.34 -63.96 -8.13
N LEU A 596 4.64 -64.62 -9.05
CA LEU A 596 4.89 -66.02 -9.38
C LEU A 596 5.55 -66.09 -10.76
N THR A 597 6.56 -66.94 -10.91
CA THR A 597 7.31 -67.07 -12.16
C THR A 597 7.55 -68.55 -12.48
N THR A 598 7.45 -68.91 -13.76
CA THR A 598 7.78 -70.24 -14.25
C THR A 598 8.53 -70.15 -15.57
N ARG A 599 9.43 -71.11 -15.80
CA ARG A 599 10.09 -71.31 -17.09
C ARG A 599 9.30 -72.25 -18.00
N ASN A 600 8.31 -72.96 -17.47
CA ASN A 600 7.43 -73.81 -18.26
C ASN A 600 6.50 -72.94 -19.13
N PRO A 601 6.55 -73.04 -20.46
CA PRO A 601 5.71 -72.24 -21.36
C PRO A 601 4.22 -72.60 -21.28
N THR A 602 3.88 -73.78 -20.79
CA THR A 602 2.52 -74.29 -20.69
C THR A 602 2.27 -74.87 -19.30
N PRO A 603 2.21 -74.02 -18.26
CA PRO A 603 1.94 -74.46 -16.90
C PRO A 603 0.48 -74.90 -16.77
N GLU A 604 0.25 -75.96 -16.00
CA GLU A 604 -1.10 -76.45 -15.72
C GLU A 604 -1.72 -75.62 -14.59
N LEU A 605 -2.41 -74.55 -14.97
CA LEU A 605 -3.17 -73.72 -14.03
C LEU A 605 -4.62 -74.21 -13.98
N LEU A 606 -5.09 -74.48 -12.76
CA LEU A 606 -6.50 -74.73 -12.53
C LEU A 606 -7.32 -73.46 -12.83
N PRO A 607 -8.58 -73.59 -13.28
CA PRO A 607 -9.45 -72.45 -13.53
C PRO A 607 -9.82 -71.62 -12.26
N ASP A 608 -9.61 -72.19 -11.07
CA ASP A 608 -10.08 -71.74 -9.74
C ASP A 608 -9.21 -70.70 -9.01
#